data_AF-A0A0F9TSN0-F1
#
_entry.id   AF-A0A0F9TSN0-F1
#
_cell.length_a   1.000
_cell.length_b   1.000
_cell.length_c   1.000
_cell.angle_alpha   90.00
_cell.angle_beta   90.00
_cell.angle_gamma   90.00
#
_symmetry.space_group_name_H-M   'P 1'
#
loop_
_entity.id
_entity.type
_entity.pdbx_description
1 polymer ?
#
loop_
_entity_poly.entity_id
_entity_poly.type
_entity_poly.pdbx_seq_one_letter_code
_entity_poly.pdbx_strand_id
1 'polypeptide(L)' 'MERWFEYHCYEGEDSADAELWHHTHQRVIVIGTVADVDQPMYRVRFKDGLEYDVFDDELLQSPSEFERPSYEEVTSYD' A
#
# COMPACT_ATOMS: atom_id res chain seq x y z
N MET A 1 -10.34 10.34 2.32
CA MET A 1 -11.17 9.32 1.62
C MET A 1 -10.63 7.95 2.01
N GLU A 2 -11.45 7.02 2.47
CA GLU A 2 -10.97 5.66 2.82
C GLU A 2 -10.83 4.76 1.58
N ARG A 3 -9.75 3.99 1.54
CA ARG A 3 -9.41 2.99 0.51
C ARG A 3 -8.78 1.77 1.14
N TRP A 4 -8.73 0.67 0.39
CA TRP A 4 -7.87 -0.46 0.70
C TRP A 4 -6.55 -0.30 -0.03
N PHE A 5 -5.45 -0.65 0.62
CA PHE A 5 -4.13 -0.58 0.05
C PHE A 5 -3.64 -1.98 -0.30
N GLU A 6 -3.09 -2.16 -1.49
CA GLU A 6 -2.32 -3.35 -1.86
C GLU A 6 -1.00 -2.92 -2.49
N TYR A 7 0.12 -3.39 -1.94
CA TYR A 7 1.44 -3.07 -2.46
C TYR A 7 1.75 -3.89 -3.71
N HIS A 8 2.16 -3.24 -4.80
CA HIS A 8 2.38 -3.90 -6.10
C HIS A 8 3.83 -3.89 -6.58
N CYS A 9 4.75 -3.30 -5.82
CA CYS A 9 6.16 -3.24 -6.19
C CYS A 9 6.94 -4.52 -5.77
N TYR A 10 8.27 -4.43 -5.71
CA TYR A 10 9.14 -5.55 -5.31
C TYR A 10 8.97 -5.87 -3.81
N GLU A 11 8.56 -7.11 -3.51
CA GLU A 11 8.26 -7.64 -2.18
C GLU A 11 9.47 -8.38 -1.61
N GLY A 12 10.41 -7.62 -1.04
CA GLY A 12 11.61 -8.15 -0.41
C GLY A 12 12.00 -7.30 0.79
N GLU A 13 12.51 -7.95 1.84
CA GLU A 13 13.00 -7.27 3.05
C GLU A 13 14.22 -6.35 2.78
N ASP A 14 14.88 -6.52 1.63
CA ASP A 14 15.96 -5.66 1.15
C ASP A 14 15.45 -4.45 0.32
N SER A 15 14.14 -4.35 0.09
CA SER A 15 13.53 -3.19 -0.54
C SER A 15 13.55 -1.97 0.38
N ALA A 16 13.75 -0.78 -0.19
CA ALA A 16 13.56 0.47 0.53
C ALA A 16 12.10 0.68 0.97
N ASP A 17 11.17 -0.01 0.33
CA ASP A 17 9.73 0.06 0.58
C ASP A 17 9.19 -1.19 1.30
N ALA A 18 10.08 -2.00 1.89
CA ALA A 18 9.69 -3.19 2.65
C ALA A 18 8.66 -2.86 3.74
N GLU A 19 8.85 -1.74 4.45
CA GLU A 19 7.89 -1.26 5.45
C GLU A 19 6.50 -1.03 4.84
N LEU A 20 6.41 -0.49 3.62
CA LEU A 20 5.13 -0.29 2.96
C LEU A 20 4.48 -1.62 2.56
N TRP A 21 5.26 -2.59 2.09
CA TRP A 21 4.79 -3.94 1.80
C TRP A 21 4.20 -4.64 3.04
N HIS A 22 4.82 -4.47 4.22
CA HIS A 22 4.31 -5.01 5.50
C HIS A 22 2.91 -4.49 5.84
N HIS A 23 2.51 -3.37 5.24
CA HIS A 23 1.21 -2.74 5.42
C HIS A 23 0.21 -3.03 4.29
N THR A 24 0.53 -3.94 3.36
CA THR A 24 -0.41 -4.40 2.33
C THR A 24 -1.69 -4.97 2.95
N HIS A 25 -2.79 -4.88 2.20
CA HIS A 25 -4.15 -5.32 2.58
C HIS A 25 -4.77 -4.58 3.77
N GLN A 26 -4.27 -3.39 4.10
CA GLN A 26 -4.82 -2.55 5.16
C GLN A 26 -5.69 -1.42 4.61
N ARG A 27 -6.52 -0.83 5.49
CA ARG A 27 -7.24 0.41 5.15
C ARG A 27 -6.35 1.63 5.35
N VAL A 28 -6.44 2.55 4.39
CA VAL A 28 -5.74 3.83 4.43
C VAL A 28 -6.70 4.98 4.22
N ILE A 29 -6.31 6.16 4.72
CA ILE A 29 -6.98 7.42 4.43
C ILE A 29 -6.13 8.18 3.42
N VAL A 30 -6.68 8.47 2.24
CA VAL A 30 -6.08 9.44 1.30
C VAL A 30 -6.18 10.83 1.89
N ILE A 31 -5.02 11.46 2.09
CA ILE A 31 -4.87 12.79 2.72
C ILE A 31 -4.30 13.85 1.76
N GLY A 32 -3.79 13.46 0.60
CA GLY A 32 -3.34 14.41 -0.43
C GLY A 32 -3.04 13.76 -1.78
N THR A 33 -2.86 14.60 -2.79
CA THR A 33 -2.35 14.22 -4.12
C THR A 33 -0.89 14.64 -4.24
N VAL A 34 -0.04 13.83 -4.85
CA VAL A 34 1.35 14.18 -5.14
C VAL A 34 1.41 14.88 -6.51
N ALA A 35 2.09 16.02 -6.59
CA ALA A 35 2.24 16.79 -7.83
C ALA A 35 3.58 16.48 -8.53
N ASP A 36 3.69 16.87 -9.80
CA ASP A 36 4.92 16.77 -10.61
C ASP A 36 5.51 15.34 -10.72
N VAL A 37 4.63 14.35 -10.77
CA VAL A 37 4.95 12.93 -10.97
C VAL A 37 4.44 12.44 -12.32
N ASP A 38 5.15 11.48 -12.91
CA ASP A 38 4.79 10.91 -14.23
C ASP A 38 3.53 10.03 -14.18
N GLN A 39 3.16 9.54 -12.99
CA GLN A 39 2.00 8.70 -12.74
C GLN A 39 1.21 9.24 -11.54
N PRO A 40 -0.13 9.12 -11.52
CA PRO A 40 -0.94 9.58 -10.40
C PRO A 40 -0.54 8.89 -9.10
N MET A 41 -0.20 9.69 -8.09
CA MET A 41 0.16 9.22 -6.75
C MET A 41 -0.58 10.01 -5.68
N TYR A 42 -0.79 9.37 -4.54
CA TYR A 42 -1.50 9.94 -3.40
C TYR A 42 -0.70 9.76 -2.12
N ARG A 43 -0.72 10.80 -1.29
CA ARG A 43 -0.28 10.70 0.10
C ARG A 43 -1.39 10.04 0.90
N VAL A 44 -1.08 8.95 1.57
CA VAL A 44 -2.00 8.20 2.43
C VAL A 44 -1.52 8.13 3.86
N ARG A 45 -2.43 7.84 4.78
CA ARG A 45 -2.15 7.57 6.19
C ARG A 45 -2.76 6.23 6.61
N PHE A 46 -1.94 5.38 7.21
CA PHE A 46 -2.33 4.12 7.84
C PHE A 46 -2.87 4.35 9.26
N LYS A 47 -3.48 3.33 9.86
CA LYS A 47 -4.11 3.44 11.19
C LYS A 47 -3.12 3.70 12.32
N ASP A 48 -1.89 3.23 12.17
CA ASP A 48 -0.79 3.41 13.12
C ASP A 48 -0.11 4.78 13.00
N GLY A 49 -0.46 5.56 11.96
CA GLY A 49 0.08 6.88 11.70
C GLY A 49 1.17 6.91 10.63
N LEU A 50 1.57 5.77 10.06
CA LEU A 50 2.48 5.73 8.92
C LEU A 50 1.90 6.53 7.76
N GLU A 51 2.73 7.34 7.11
CA GLU A 51 2.35 8.12 5.94
C GLU A 51 3.30 7.85 4.78
N TYR A 52 2.73 7.52 3.62
CA TYR A 52 3.49 7.17 2.42
C TYR A 52 2.81 7.71 1.16
N ASP A 53 3.60 7.87 0.12
CA ASP A 53 3.11 8.16 -1.22
C ASP A 53 2.93 6.83 -1.96
N VAL A 54 1.74 6.58 -2.49
CA VAL A 54 1.35 5.32 -3.15
C VAL A 54 0.78 5.59 -4.53
N PHE A 55 0.83 4.60 -5.42
CA PHE A 55 0.25 4.73 -6.76
C PHE A 55 -1.28 4.59 -6.73
N ASP A 56 -1.96 5.08 -7.77
CA ASP A 56 -3.43 5.00 -7.90
C ASP A 56 -3.93 3.56 -7.96
N ASP A 57 -3.20 2.66 -8.62
CA ASP A 57 -3.53 1.24 -8.77
C ASP A 57 -3.35 0.44 -7.47
N GLU A 58 -2.56 0.95 -6.53
CA GLU A 58 -2.42 0.39 -5.19
C GLU A 58 -3.61 0.76 -4.27
N LEU A 59 -4.55 1.59 -4.73
CA LEU A 59 -5.71 2.07 -3.96
C LEU A 59 -7.04 1.47 -4.43
N LEU A 60 -7.43 0.38 -3.80
CA LEU A 60 -8.60 -0.42 -4.14
C LEU A 60 -9.88 0.07 -3.45
N GLN A 61 -11.04 -0.23 -4.06
CA GLN A 61 -12.34 0.08 -3.45
C GLN A 61 -12.75 -0.97 -2.41
N SER A 62 -12.33 -2.22 -2.58
CA SER A 62 -12.73 -3.33 -1.73
C SER A 62 -11.62 -4.39 -1.57
N PRO A 63 -11.64 -5.20 -0.49
CA PRO A 63 -10.69 -6.29 -0.30
C PRO A 63 -10.80 -7.42 -1.34
N SER A 64 -11.94 -7.52 -2.03
CA SER A 64 -12.12 -8.54 -3.07
C SER A 64 -11.32 -8.25 -4.34
N GLU A 65 -10.72 -7.06 -4.43
CA GLU A 65 -9.84 -6.66 -5.54
C GLU A 65 -8.38 -7.01 -5.30
N PHE A 66 -8.01 -7.56 -4.14
CA PHE A 66 -6.64 -7.99 -3.86
C PHE A 66 -6.18 -9.07 -4.86
N GLU A 67 -5.05 -8.82 -5.51
CA GLU A 67 -4.45 -9.72 -6.51
C GLU A 67 -3.25 -10.50 -5.95
N ARG A 68 -2.63 -10.02 -4.86
CA ARG A 68 -1.44 -10.62 -4.24
C ARG A 68 -1.75 -11.12 -2.83
N PRO A 69 -0.99 -12.07 -2.28
CA PRO A 69 -1.11 -12.46 -0.87
C PRO A 69 -0.73 -11.31 0.07
N SER A 70 -1.26 -11.32 1.28
CA SER A 70 -0.81 -10.40 2.34
C SER A 70 0.60 -10.74 2.81
N TYR A 71 1.30 -9.79 3.43
CA TYR A 71 2.59 -10.04 4.07
C TYR A 71 2.53 -11.14 5.14
N GLU A 72 1.46 -11.16 5.94
CA GLU A 72 1.23 -12.18 6.96
C GLU A 72 1.07 -13.58 6.34
N GLU A 73 0.38 -13.69 5.21
CA GLU A 73 0.22 -14.97 4.51
C GLU A 73 1.56 -15.49 3.96
N VAL A 74 2.42 -14.61 3.43
CA VAL A 74 3.73 -15.00 2.89
C VAL A 74 4.67 -15.48 4.01
N THR A 75 4.68 -14.78 5.15
CA THR A 75 5.61 -15.06 6.27
C THR A 75 5.13 -16.14 7.23
N SER A 76 3.85 -16.53 7.19
CA SER A 76 3.27 -17.57 8.05
C SER A 76 3.80 -19.00 7.81
N TYR A 77 4.62 -19.20 6.78
CA TYR A 77 5.18 -20.49 6.38
C TYR A 77 6.65 -20.71 6.81
N ASP A 78 7.25 -19.78 7.56
CA ASP A 78 8.62 -19.87 8.10
C ASP A 78 8.71 -20.35 9.56
#